data_AF-A0A931SKQ6-F1
#
_entry.id   AF-A0A931SKQ6-F1
#
_cell.length_a   1.000
_cell.length_b   1.000
_cell.length_c   1.000
_cell.angle_alpha   90.00
_cell.angle_beta   90.00
_cell.angle_gamma   90.00
#
_symmetry.space_group_name_H-M   'P 1'
#
loop_
_entity.id
_entity.type
_entity.pdbx_description
1 polymer ?
#
loop_
_entity_poly.entity_id
_entity_poly.type
_entity_poly.pdbx_seq_one_letter_code
_entity_poly.pdbx_strand_id
1 'polypeptide(L)'
;MLLTLSGSLSNVQQSFRTNSPTATEFLDMLQVEQPPGRTTVQNEWNAFFKDDWKVTPSLTLNLGLRYEYYAVPYEANGLTAALAGGGMSAFGWSGRGWNDYWAFGPQKGDLTVVEFIGPNSPNPGKQLYKDDWNNFGPAAGFSWSLPWLGKDKTTIRGGYGVSYIGQGGRGSAIDSSIGQGPGTLDQQTFTSSQYLDLSRVTLPLQRNRPGRTIPITERTQSIDGWDPNLVNPYIQSFNLSLTRTLRQNIALDLRYVGTKGTKLYGSVPINQSNYLTNGLLEALNITRAGGDAPLFDQLLRGLVINTGQAPVGSGGVTRSAALRQSNTFRGNIANGNYTAVANSLNASTLVNGLGGGLIRNGGFPENFIVNNPQFNNATL
;
A
#
# COMPACT_ATOMS: atom_id res chain seq x y z
N MET A 1 46.81 1.24 3.31
CA MET A 1 46.12 0.66 4.49
C MET A 1 45.31 1.80 5.12
N LEU A 2 44.05 2.00 4.71
CA LEU A 2 43.15 2.95 5.40
C LEU A 2 42.62 2.23 6.65
N LEU A 3 43.31 2.39 7.80
CA LEU A 3 42.96 1.72 9.06
C LEU A 3 42.22 2.62 10.07
N THR A 4 41.89 3.86 9.73
CA THR A 4 41.23 4.77 10.68
C THR A 4 40.09 5.51 10.02
N LEU A 5 38.99 4.79 9.78
CA LEU A 5 37.67 5.41 9.73
C LEU A 5 37.20 5.55 11.18
N SER A 6 37.71 6.56 11.91
CA SER A 6 37.27 6.84 13.27
C SER A 6 35.96 7.62 13.21
N GLY A 7 34.84 6.97 13.46
CA GLY A 7 33.54 7.61 13.55
C GLY A 7 32.56 6.73 14.31
N SER A 8 31.66 7.36 15.07
CA SER A 8 30.55 6.65 15.68
C SER A 8 29.52 6.28 14.61
N LEU A 9 29.05 5.04 14.63
CA LEU A 9 27.93 4.59 13.80
C LEU A 9 26.61 4.89 14.53
N SER A 10 25.61 5.36 13.80
CA SER A 10 24.25 5.52 14.33
C SER A 10 23.49 4.18 14.33
N ASN A 11 23.67 3.38 13.28
CA ASN A 11 23.16 2.02 13.16
C ASN A 11 24.00 1.23 12.13
N VAL A 12 23.84 -0.08 12.13
CA VAL A 12 24.29 -0.97 11.05
C VAL A 12 23.08 -1.68 10.46
N GLN A 13 22.98 -1.71 9.15
CA GLN A 13 21.90 -2.36 8.44
C GLN A 13 22.45 -3.43 7.50
N GLN A 14 21.88 -4.62 7.57
CA GLN A 14 22.20 -5.72 6.67
C GLN A 14 20.90 -6.33 6.14
N SER A 15 20.90 -6.64 4.85
CA SER A 15 19.75 -7.25 4.18
C SER A 15 20.09 -8.66 3.72
N PHE A 16 19.11 -9.54 3.82
CA PHE A 16 19.17 -10.94 3.40
C PHE A 16 18.02 -11.24 2.44
N ARG A 17 18.22 -12.17 1.50
CA ARG A 17 17.20 -12.51 0.48
C ARG A 17 17.04 -14.00 0.31
N THR A 18 15.85 -14.42 -0.13
CA THR A 18 15.64 -15.78 -0.61
C THR A 18 15.72 -15.83 -2.14
N ASN A 19 16.24 -16.92 -2.67
CA ASN A 19 16.26 -17.24 -4.10
C ASN A 19 15.32 -18.41 -4.46
N SER A 20 14.63 -18.99 -3.48
CA SER A 20 13.74 -20.14 -3.68
C SER A 20 12.48 -19.99 -2.80
N PRO A 21 11.30 -20.33 -3.34
CA PRO A 21 10.05 -20.25 -2.57
C PRO A 21 9.95 -21.31 -1.47
N THR A 22 10.85 -22.30 -1.45
CA THR A 22 10.95 -23.32 -0.41
C THR A 22 12.18 -23.15 0.48
N ALA A 23 12.88 -22.01 0.37
CA ALA A 23 14.08 -21.77 1.18
C ALA A 23 13.74 -21.74 2.67
N THR A 24 14.54 -22.45 3.46
CA THR A 24 14.40 -22.48 4.92
C THR A 24 15.21 -21.39 5.62
N GLU A 25 16.11 -20.73 4.89
CA GLU A 25 17.00 -19.68 5.39
C GLU A 25 17.18 -18.57 4.35
N PHE A 26 17.35 -17.33 4.80
CA PHE A 26 17.78 -16.25 3.91
C PHE A 26 19.29 -16.33 3.64
N LEU A 27 19.67 -15.98 2.42
CA LEU A 27 21.06 -15.87 1.98
C LEU A 27 21.59 -14.46 2.27
N ASP A 28 22.87 -14.36 2.62
CA ASP A 28 23.57 -13.08 2.63
C ASP A 28 23.64 -12.53 1.20
N MET A 29 23.46 -11.23 1.02
CA MET A 29 23.56 -10.58 -0.29
C MET A 29 24.92 -10.81 -0.96
N LEU A 30 25.99 -11.02 -0.18
CA LEU A 30 27.32 -11.36 -0.71
C LEU A 30 27.42 -12.80 -1.23
N GLN A 31 26.52 -13.69 -0.78
CA GLN A 31 26.46 -15.09 -1.20
C GLN A 31 25.59 -15.30 -2.44
N VAL A 32 24.88 -14.27 -2.88
CA VAL A 32 24.07 -14.31 -4.10
C VAL A 32 24.96 -13.92 -5.27
N GLU A 33 25.50 -14.91 -6.00
CA GLU A 33 26.27 -14.70 -7.24
C GLU A 33 25.39 -14.03 -8.31
N GLN A 34 25.40 -12.68 -8.30
CA GLN A 34 24.44 -11.82 -8.99
C GLN A 34 23.01 -12.05 -8.49
N PRO A 35 22.29 -11.04 -7.94
CA PRO A 35 20.89 -11.24 -7.61
C PRO A 35 20.18 -11.72 -8.88
N PRO A 36 19.60 -12.94 -8.93
CA PRO A 36 18.82 -13.34 -10.08
C PRO A 36 17.77 -12.26 -10.25
N GLY A 37 17.83 -11.54 -11.38
CA GLY A 37 16.89 -10.47 -11.66
C GLY A 37 15.49 -11.04 -11.52
N ARG A 38 14.64 -10.36 -10.76
CA ARG A 38 13.23 -10.76 -10.70
C ARG A 38 12.64 -10.61 -12.09
N THR A 39 12.08 -11.70 -12.58
CA THR A 39 11.43 -11.70 -13.88
C THR A 39 9.94 -11.72 -13.63
N THR A 40 9.31 -10.56 -13.72
CA THR A 40 7.86 -10.45 -13.68
C THR A 40 7.31 -10.74 -15.07
N VAL A 41 6.36 -11.67 -15.16
CA VAL A 41 5.74 -12.13 -16.40
C VAL A 41 4.27 -11.74 -16.40
N GLN A 42 3.80 -11.23 -17.53
CA GLN A 42 2.39 -10.95 -17.78
C GLN A 42 2.05 -11.33 -19.22
N ASN A 43 0.92 -12.00 -19.40
CA ASN A 43 0.39 -12.33 -20.72
C ASN A 43 -0.71 -11.35 -21.09
N GLU A 44 -0.69 -10.86 -22.33
CA GLU A 44 -1.70 -9.94 -22.85
C GLU A 44 -2.30 -10.51 -24.14
N TRP A 45 -3.63 -10.40 -24.27
CA TRP A 45 -4.35 -10.82 -25.46
C TRP A 45 -5.24 -9.67 -25.94
N ASN A 46 -4.99 -9.22 -27.16
CA ASN A 46 -5.69 -8.06 -27.72
C ASN A 46 -6.31 -8.44 -29.06
N ALA A 47 -7.59 -8.11 -29.24
CA ALA A 47 -8.30 -8.26 -30.51
C ALA A 47 -8.99 -6.94 -30.86
N PHE A 48 -9.06 -6.60 -32.14
CA PHE A 48 -9.75 -5.39 -32.57
C PHE A 48 -10.50 -5.62 -33.87
N PHE A 49 -11.60 -4.89 -34.01
CA PHE A 49 -12.38 -4.76 -35.22
C PHE A 49 -12.67 -3.27 -35.46
N LYS A 50 -12.55 -2.83 -36.70
CA LYS A 50 -12.89 -1.46 -37.11
C LYS A 50 -13.52 -1.47 -38.50
N ASP A 51 -14.55 -0.67 -38.67
CA ASP A 51 -15.20 -0.41 -39.96
C ASP A 51 -15.47 1.08 -40.16
N ASP A 52 -15.34 1.54 -41.40
CA ASP A 52 -15.62 2.91 -41.81
C ASP A 52 -16.81 2.92 -42.76
N TRP A 53 -18.00 3.20 -42.23
CA TRP A 53 -19.26 3.10 -42.96
C TRP A 53 -19.69 4.45 -43.53
N LYS A 54 -19.74 4.53 -44.88
CA LYS A 54 -20.29 5.69 -45.60
C LYS A 54 -21.81 5.58 -45.68
N VAL A 55 -22.50 6.16 -44.70
CA VAL A 55 -23.98 6.21 -44.66
C VAL A 55 -24.51 7.05 -45.83
N THR A 56 -23.87 8.17 -46.11
CA THR A 56 -24.11 9.01 -47.30
C THR A 56 -22.77 9.52 -47.85
N PRO A 57 -22.73 10.13 -49.05
CA PRO A 57 -21.51 10.77 -49.54
C PRO A 57 -20.97 11.88 -48.63
N SER A 58 -21.82 12.41 -47.74
CA SER A 58 -21.46 13.49 -46.82
C SER A 58 -21.33 13.05 -45.36
N LEU A 59 -21.75 11.83 -45.00
CA LEU A 59 -21.71 11.28 -43.65
C LEU A 59 -20.96 9.96 -43.62
N THR A 60 -19.86 9.92 -42.87
CA THR A 60 -19.10 8.71 -42.56
C THR A 60 -19.14 8.43 -41.07
N LEU A 61 -19.45 7.19 -40.70
CA LEU A 61 -19.33 6.66 -39.35
C LEU A 61 -18.05 5.83 -39.27
N ASN A 62 -17.32 5.95 -38.16
CA ASN A 62 -16.10 5.20 -37.88
C ASN A 62 -16.42 4.39 -36.63
N LEU A 63 -16.62 3.08 -36.78
CA LEU A 63 -17.03 2.19 -35.70
C LEU A 63 -15.87 1.25 -35.39
N GLY A 64 -15.58 1.07 -34.10
CA GLY A 64 -14.52 0.20 -33.64
C GLY A 64 -14.88 -0.49 -32.34
N LEU A 65 -14.34 -1.69 -32.17
CA LEU A 65 -14.39 -2.42 -30.92
C LEU A 65 -13.03 -3.06 -30.70
N ARG A 66 -12.48 -2.86 -29.51
CA ARG A 66 -11.26 -3.52 -29.08
C ARG A 66 -11.55 -4.34 -27.82
N TYR A 67 -10.97 -5.53 -27.73
CA TYR A 67 -10.98 -6.36 -26.54
C TYR A 67 -9.54 -6.50 -26.06
N GLU A 68 -9.30 -6.23 -24.77
CA GLU A 68 -7.97 -6.25 -24.17
C GLU A 68 -7.95 -7.08 -22.89
N TYR A 69 -7.37 -8.27 -22.92
CA TYR A 69 -7.19 -9.10 -21.75
C TYR A 69 -5.76 -8.97 -21.21
N TYR A 70 -5.65 -8.56 -19.95
CA TYR A 70 -4.39 -8.46 -19.21
C TYR A 70 -4.39 -9.52 -18.11
N ALA A 71 -3.63 -10.58 -18.27
CA ALA A 71 -3.54 -11.63 -17.26
C ALA A 71 -2.90 -11.11 -15.97
N VAL A 72 -3.19 -11.76 -14.84
CA VAL A 72 -2.57 -11.41 -13.55
C VAL A 72 -1.06 -11.67 -13.63
N PRO A 73 -0.21 -10.67 -13.35
CA PRO A 73 1.24 -10.82 -13.40
C PRO A 73 1.75 -11.69 -12.24
N TYR A 74 2.86 -12.39 -12.49
CA TYR A 74 3.53 -13.25 -11.52
C TYR A 74 5.05 -13.18 -11.69
N GLU A 75 5.79 -13.67 -10.70
CA GLU A 75 7.25 -13.79 -10.72
C GLU A 75 7.64 -15.19 -11.22
N ALA A 76 8.57 -15.27 -12.17
CA ALA A 76 8.87 -16.50 -12.92
C ALA A 76 9.47 -17.64 -12.08
N ASN A 77 10.17 -17.34 -10.99
CA ASN A 77 10.82 -18.30 -10.11
C ASN A 77 9.94 -18.74 -8.93
N GLY A 78 8.64 -18.39 -8.96
CA GLY A 78 7.69 -18.74 -7.91
C GLY A 78 7.82 -17.90 -6.66
N LEU A 79 8.52 -16.75 -6.71
CA LEU A 79 8.72 -15.86 -5.56
C LEU A 79 7.65 -14.76 -5.45
N THR A 80 6.47 -14.94 -6.05
CA THR A 80 5.35 -14.02 -5.86
C THR A 80 4.84 -14.11 -4.42
N ALA A 81 5.22 -13.15 -3.58
CA ALA A 81 4.71 -13.05 -2.23
C ALA A 81 3.26 -12.54 -2.24
N ALA A 82 2.36 -13.31 -1.64
CA ALA A 82 0.95 -12.96 -1.47
C ALA A 82 0.46 -13.33 -0.08
N LEU A 83 -0.73 -12.85 0.28
CA LEU A 83 -1.35 -13.16 1.56
C LEU A 83 -2.12 -14.47 1.48
N ALA A 84 -1.88 -15.36 2.44
CA ALA A 84 -2.66 -16.58 2.59
C ALA A 84 -4.13 -16.22 2.84
N GLY A 85 -5.04 -16.74 2.02
CA GLY A 85 -6.46 -16.39 2.03
C GLY A 85 -6.84 -15.16 1.20
N GLY A 86 -5.91 -14.61 0.42
CA GLY A 86 -6.12 -13.47 -0.49
C GLY A 86 -5.82 -12.12 0.18
N GLY A 87 -5.83 -11.03 -0.61
CA GLY A 87 -5.40 -9.71 -0.13
C GLY A 87 -6.23 -9.15 1.03
N MET A 88 -7.48 -9.57 1.19
CA MET A 88 -8.30 -9.20 2.36
C MET A 88 -7.76 -9.75 3.69
N SER A 89 -6.86 -10.74 3.68
CA SER A 89 -6.11 -11.15 4.87
C SER A 89 -5.16 -10.07 5.40
N ALA A 90 -4.98 -8.96 4.68
CA ALA A 90 -4.23 -7.79 5.17
C ALA A 90 -4.89 -7.14 6.40
N PHE A 91 -6.21 -7.34 6.60
CA PHE A 91 -6.91 -6.91 7.83
C PHE A 91 -6.48 -7.70 9.08
N GLY A 92 -5.91 -8.90 8.92
CA GLY A 92 -5.30 -9.70 9.99
C GLY A 92 -6.23 -9.95 11.18
N TRP A 93 -5.77 -9.58 12.38
CA TRP A 93 -6.51 -9.74 13.64
C TRP A 93 -7.95 -9.19 13.59
N SER A 94 -8.14 -8.05 12.93
CA SER A 94 -9.45 -7.39 12.86
C SER A 94 -10.49 -8.15 12.05
N GLY A 95 -10.10 -9.03 11.12
CA GLY A 95 -11.03 -9.76 10.27
C GLY A 95 -10.61 -9.79 8.81
N ARG A 96 -11.56 -9.74 7.88
CA ARG A 96 -11.34 -9.98 6.43
C ARG A 96 -12.17 -9.07 5.53
N GLY A 97 -12.68 -7.95 6.05
CA GLY A 97 -13.61 -7.08 5.31
C GLY A 97 -13.55 -5.62 5.72
N TRP A 98 -14.13 -4.77 4.88
CA TRP A 98 -14.30 -3.34 5.18
C TRP A 98 -15.17 -3.08 6.40
N ASN A 99 -16.07 -3.99 6.77
CA ASN A 99 -16.83 -3.93 8.02
C ASN A 99 -15.93 -4.06 9.27
N ASP A 100 -14.72 -4.56 9.10
CA ASP A 100 -13.72 -4.67 10.17
C ASP A 100 -12.78 -3.45 10.22
N TYR A 101 -12.84 -2.56 9.22
CA TYR A 101 -12.05 -1.33 9.19
C TYR A 101 -12.39 -0.43 10.38
N TRP A 102 -11.37 -0.06 11.17
CA TRP A 102 -11.54 0.66 12.45
C TRP A 102 -12.46 0.00 13.50
N ALA A 103 -12.87 -1.25 13.30
CA ALA A 103 -13.62 -2.01 14.29
C ALA A 103 -12.66 -2.74 15.24
N PHE A 104 -12.38 -2.13 16.39
CA PHE A 104 -11.59 -2.76 17.45
C PHE A 104 -12.43 -3.74 18.26
N GLY A 105 -11.81 -4.78 18.83
CA GLY A 105 -12.55 -5.79 19.60
C GLY A 105 -11.83 -7.13 19.71
N PRO A 106 -12.55 -8.20 20.09
CA PRO A 106 -11.97 -9.54 20.12
C PRO A 106 -11.46 -9.94 18.73
N GLN A 107 -10.53 -10.89 18.70
CA GLN A 107 -9.99 -11.42 17.44
C GLN A 107 -11.13 -11.96 16.57
N LYS A 108 -11.21 -11.47 15.32
CA LYS A 108 -12.17 -11.98 14.32
C LYS A 108 -11.50 -12.73 13.17
N GLY A 109 -10.23 -12.43 12.91
CA GLY A 109 -9.44 -13.07 11.85
C GLY A 109 -8.15 -13.67 12.39
N ASP A 110 -7.63 -14.65 11.65
CA ASP A 110 -6.31 -15.21 11.94
C ASP A 110 -5.20 -14.20 11.66
N LEU A 111 -4.03 -14.44 12.24
CA LEU A 111 -2.82 -13.71 11.90
C LEU A 111 -2.54 -13.82 10.39
N THR A 112 -2.18 -12.70 9.78
CA THR A 112 -1.74 -12.63 8.39
C THR A 112 -0.47 -13.46 8.21
N VAL A 113 -0.50 -14.32 7.19
CA VAL A 113 0.61 -15.16 6.77
C VAL A 113 0.91 -14.84 5.31
N VAL A 114 2.20 -14.74 4.98
CA VAL A 114 2.66 -14.60 3.60
C VAL A 114 2.96 -15.98 3.03
N GLU A 115 2.50 -16.24 1.82
CA GLU A 115 2.80 -17.45 1.05
C GLU A 115 3.32 -17.10 -0.34
N PHE A 116 4.09 -18.02 -0.92
CA PHE A 116 4.53 -17.92 -2.30
C PHE A 116 3.51 -18.57 -3.23
N ILE A 117 3.11 -17.83 -4.27
CA ILE A 117 2.10 -18.23 -5.26
C ILE A 117 2.62 -18.14 -6.69
N GLY A 118 1.82 -18.63 -7.64
CA GLY A 118 2.13 -18.59 -9.07
C GLY A 118 3.04 -19.73 -9.53
N PRO A 119 3.35 -19.80 -10.84
CA PRO A 119 4.17 -20.87 -11.42
C PRO A 119 5.48 -21.07 -10.65
N ASN A 120 5.92 -22.33 -10.53
CA ASN A 120 7.16 -22.72 -9.81
C ASN A 120 7.16 -22.45 -8.29
N SER A 121 6.03 -22.06 -7.70
CA SER A 121 5.86 -21.94 -6.23
C SER A 121 5.18 -23.19 -5.62
N PRO A 122 5.14 -23.31 -4.29
CA PRO A 122 4.29 -24.29 -3.59
C PRO A 122 2.78 -24.15 -3.87
N ASN A 123 2.32 -23.00 -4.37
CA ASN A 123 0.91 -22.73 -4.67
C ASN A 123 0.71 -22.31 -6.15
N PRO A 124 0.94 -23.21 -7.12
CA PRO A 124 0.98 -22.84 -8.54
C PRO A 124 -0.37 -22.39 -9.12
N GLY A 125 -1.49 -22.79 -8.51
CA GLY A 125 -2.84 -22.43 -8.96
C GLY A 125 -3.40 -21.13 -8.33
N LYS A 126 -2.64 -20.45 -7.48
CA LYS A 126 -3.08 -19.20 -6.84
C LYS A 126 -2.54 -17.99 -7.58
N GLN A 127 -3.35 -16.93 -7.62
CA GLN A 127 -3.03 -15.64 -8.22
C GLN A 127 -3.36 -14.48 -7.26
N LEU A 128 -2.76 -13.31 -7.49
CA LEU A 128 -2.89 -12.14 -6.60
C LEU A 128 -4.33 -11.62 -6.51
N TYR A 129 -5.04 -11.61 -7.63
CA TYR A 129 -6.43 -11.19 -7.77
C TYR A 129 -7.06 -11.94 -8.94
N LYS A 130 -8.37 -11.76 -9.18
CA LYS A 130 -9.07 -12.45 -10.27
C LYS A 130 -8.77 -11.79 -11.61
N ASP A 131 -8.78 -12.60 -12.67
CA ASP A 131 -8.69 -12.12 -14.05
C ASP A 131 -9.89 -11.22 -14.41
N ASP A 132 -9.62 -10.10 -15.11
CA ASP A 132 -10.64 -9.17 -15.61
C ASP A 132 -10.91 -9.41 -17.10
N TRP A 133 -12.06 -10.03 -17.38
CA TRP A 133 -12.47 -10.44 -18.73
C TRP A 133 -13.41 -9.45 -19.42
N ASN A 134 -13.77 -8.32 -18.80
CA ASN A 134 -14.82 -7.43 -19.32
C ASN A 134 -14.28 -6.17 -20.03
N ASN A 135 -13.03 -6.22 -20.48
CA ASN A 135 -12.30 -5.09 -21.05
C ASN A 135 -12.64 -4.84 -22.53
N PHE A 136 -13.89 -4.46 -22.80
CA PHE A 136 -14.35 -4.03 -24.12
C PHE A 136 -14.19 -2.52 -24.26
N GLY A 137 -13.39 -2.10 -25.24
CA GLY A 137 -13.12 -0.71 -25.61
C GLY A 137 -13.86 -0.34 -26.89
N PRO A 138 -15.16 0.03 -26.81
CA PRO A 138 -15.88 0.54 -27.97
C PRO A 138 -15.34 1.92 -28.38
N ALA A 139 -15.33 2.17 -29.68
CA ALA A 139 -15.03 3.45 -30.27
C ALA A 139 -16.07 3.76 -31.36
N ALA A 140 -16.63 4.97 -31.32
CA ALA A 140 -17.56 5.44 -32.32
C ALA A 140 -17.23 6.88 -32.66
N GLY A 141 -17.11 7.19 -33.93
CA GLY A 141 -16.91 8.53 -34.43
C GLY A 141 -17.71 8.79 -35.69
N PHE A 142 -17.87 10.07 -36.02
CA PHE A 142 -18.53 10.50 -37.23
C PHE A 142 -17.80 11.68 -37.85
N SER A 143 -17.94 11.80 -39.16
CA SER A 143 -17.56 12.98 -39.93
C SER A 143 -18.71 13.32 -40.86
N TRP A 144 -19.24 14.53 -40.73
CA TRP A 144 -20.40 14.99 -41.48
C TRP A 144 -20.12 16.33 -42.15
N SER A 145 -20.01 16.34 -43.47
CA SER A 145 -20.08 17.55 -44.30
C SER A 145 -21.55 17.96 -44.41
N LEU A 146 -21.91 19.13 -43.88
CA LEU A 146 -23.30 19.60 -43.80
C LEU A 146 -23.75 20.21 -45.14
N PRO A 147 -24.56 19.51 -45.96
CA PRO A 147 -24.81 19.95 -47.34
C PRO A 147 -25.59 21.27 -47.40
N TRP A 148 -26.46 21.52 -46.41
CA TRP A 148 -27.27 22.73 -46.32
C TRP A 148 -26.49 23.98 -45.87
N LEU A 149 -25.25 23.81 -45.40
CA LEU A 149 -24.34 24.93 -45.10
C LEU A 149 -23.28 25.13 -46.19
N GLY A 150 -23.56 24.63 -47.39
CA GLY A 150 -22.68 24.63 -48.54
C GLY A 150 -21.86 23.35 -48.62
N LYS A 151 -21.92 22.70 -49.78
CA LYS A 151 -21.17 21.48 -50.08
C LYS A 151 -19.69 21.67 -49.70
N ASP A 152 -19.21 20.84 -48.78
CA ASP A 152 -17.83 20.78 -48.29
C ASP A 152 -17.31 22.06 -47.62
N LYS A 153 -18.21 22.99 -47.23
CA LYS A 153 -17.85 24.23 -46.53
C LYS A 153 -17.87 24.11 -45.02
N THR A 154 -18.75 23.27 -44.48
CA THR A 154 -18.89 23.08 -43.02
C THR A 154 -18.85 21.60 -42.71
N THR A 155 -17.87 21.18 -41.90
CA THR A 155 -17.73 19.79 -41.45
C THR A 155 -17.80 19.72 -39.93
N ILE A 156 -18.62 18.81 -39.41
CA ILE A 156 -18.61 18.42 -38.00
C ILE A 156 -17.93 17.07 -37.89
N ARG A 157 -17.02 16.93 -36.92
CA ARG A 157 -16.46 15.63 -36.54
C ARG A 157 -16.65 15.42 -35.07
N GLY A 158 -17.00 14.21 -34.68
CA GLY A 158 -17.08 13.86 -33.28
C GLY A 158 -16.68 12.42 -33.06
N GLY A 159 -16.29 12.11 -31.84
CA GLY A 159 -15.81 10.79 -31.48
C GLY A 159 -15.95 10.54 -30.00
N TYR A 160 -16.15 9.28 -29.66
CA TYR A 160 -16.12 8.72 -28.32
C TYR A 160 -15.35 7.40 -28.37
N GLY A 161 -14.49 7.16 -27.40
CA GLY A 161 -13.78 5.89 -27.30
C GLY A 161 -13.41 5.56 -25.87
N VAL A 162 -13.36 4.26 -25.59
CA VAL A 162 -12.88 3.69 -24.33
C VAL A 162 -11.57 2.96 -24.60
N SER A 163 -10.53 3.28 -23.83
CA SER A 163 -9.23 2.60 -23.86
C SER A 163 -8.86 2.15 -22.45
N TYR A 164 -8.39 0.92 -22.29
CA TYR A 164 -7.89 0.44 -21.01
C TYR A 164 -6.42 0.81 -20.85
N ILE A 165 -6.00 0.94 -19.60
CA ILE A 165 -4.61 1.18 -19.26
C ILE A 165 -3.98 -0.18 -18.99
N GLY A 166 -3.09 -0.60 -19.89
CA GLY A 166 -2.22 -1.75 -19.67
C GLY A 166 -1.26 -1.52 -18.50
N GLN A 167 -0.75 -2.59 -17.92
CA GLN A 167 0.02 -2.56 -16.68
C GLN A 167 1.50 -2.16 -16.87
N GLY A 168 1.91 -1.65 -18.05
CA GLY A 168 3.31 -1.33 -18.36
C GLY A 168 4.02 -0.39 -17.35
N GLY A 169 3.28 0.45 -16.61
CA GLY A 169 3.81 1.25 -15.49
C GLY A 169 3.65 0.63 -14.10
N ARG A 170 2.81 -0.39 -13.95
CA ARG A 170 2.55 -1.11 -12.69
C ARG A 170 3.37 -2.39 -12.53
N GLY A 171 4.00 -2.89 -13.60
CA GLY A 171 4.97 -3.98 -13.49
C GLY A 171 6.03 -3.70 -12.42
N SER A 172 6.48 -2.45 -12.28
CA SER A 172 7.41 -2.03 -11.21
C SER A 172 6.78 -2.01 -9.81
N ALA A 173 5.53 -1.56 -9.67
CA ALA A 173 4.81 -1.56 -8.39
C ALA A 173 4.52 -2.99 -7.92
N ILE A 174 4.08 -3.85 -8.84
CA ILE A 174 3.84 -5.27 -8.58
C ILE A 174 5.15 -5.97 -8.24
N ASP A 175 6.21 -5.78 -9.04
CA ASP A 175 7.55 -6.30 -8.75
C ASP A 175 8.05 -5.85 -7.37
N SER A 176 7.82 -4.59 -7.00
CA SER A 176 8.17 -4.09 -5.67
C SER A 176 7.35 -4.75 -4.54
N SER A 177 6.05 -4.96 -4.74
CA SER A 177 5.16 -5.55 -3.73
C SER A 177 5.43 -7.05 -3.53
N ILE A 178 5.54 -7.81 -4.62
CA ILE A 178 5.81 -9.26 -4.58
C ILE A 178 7.25 -9.54 -4.16
N GLY A 179 8.12 -8.54 -4.29
CA GLY A 179 9.55 -8.66 -4.08
C GLY A 179 10.10 -8.01 -2.81
N GLN A 180 9.33 -7.17 -2.13
CA GLN A 180 9.71 -6.60 -0.83
C GLN A 180 8.80 -7.10 0.29
N GLY A 181 7.82 -7.95 -0.04
CA GLY A 181 6.94 -8.59 0.92
C GLY A 181 7.73 -9.47 1.93
N PRO A 182 7.25 -9.58 3.17
CA PRO A 182 7.87 -10.43 4.17
C PRO A 182 8.10 -11.86 3.68
N GLY A 183 9.29 -12.40 3.93
CA GLY A 183 9.69 -13.71 3.42
C GLY A 183 10.53 -13.66 2.14
N THR A 184 10.55 -12.53 1.42
CA THR A 184 11.44 -12.34 0.25
C THR A 184 12.71 -11.57 0.58
N LEU A 185 12.58 -10.55 1.42
CA LEU A 185 13.65 -9.73 1.97
C LEU A 185 13.55 -9.78 3.50
N ASP A 186 14.70 -9.87 4.15
CA ASP A 186 14.84 -9.66 5.59
C ASP A 186 15.88 -8.57 5.83
N GLN A 187 15.44 -7.45 6.40
CA GLN A 187 16.30 -6.29 6.65
C GLN A 187 16.50 -6.12 8.14
N GLN A 188 17.72 -6.40 8.60
CA GLN A 188 18.11 -6.33 9.99
C GLN A 188 18.81 -5.02 10.27
N THR A 189 18.37 -4.33 11.32
CA THR A 189 18.98 -3.08 11.78
C THR A 189 19.49 -3.27 13.20
N PHE A 190 20.78 -3.12 13.39
CA PHE A 190 21.42 -3.11 14.69
C PHE A 190 21.65 -1.67 15.14
N THR A 191 21.11 -1.33 16.31
CA THR A 191 21.29 -0.04 16.99
C THR A 191 21.81 -0.29 18.40
N SER A 192 22.56 0.66 18.93
CA SER A 192 23.05 0.64 20.31
C SER A 192 22.74 1.97 20.98
N SER A 193 22.36 1.94 22.26
CA SER A 193 22.23 3.13 23.09
C SER A 193 23.58 3.64 23.61
N GLN A 194 24.67 2.94 23.29
CA GLN A 194 26.05 3.28 23.64
C GLN A 194 26.86 3.56 22.38
N TYR A 195 28.04 4.16 22.55
CA TYR A 195 28.98 4.41 21.45
C TYR A 195 29.20 3.14 20.62
N LEU A 196 28.92 3.24 19.32
CA LEU A 196 28.98 2.15 18.36
C LEU A 196 30.08 2.41 17.33
N ASP A 197 30.92 1.42 17.11
CA ASP A 197 31.91 1.36 16.04
C ASP A 197 31.88 -0.03 15.39
N LEU A 198 32.62 -0.24 14.29
CA LEU A 198 32.65 -1.51 13.58
C LEU A 198 33.25 -2.67 14.41
N SER A 199 34.05 -2.39 15.44
CA SER A 199 34.62 -3.45 16.30
C SER A 199 33.59 -4.08 17.24
N ARG A 200 32.48 -3.37 17.48
CA ARG A 200 31.36 -3.80 18.35
C ARG A 200 30.22 -4.46 17.60
N VAL A 201 30.39 -4.73 16.30
CA VAL A 201 29.37 -5.32 15.44
C VAL A 201 29.84 -6.70 14.98
N THR A 202 29.03 -7.72 15.26
CA THR A 202 29.25 -9.06 14.71
C THR A 202 28.43 -9.22 13.44
N LEU A 203 29.11 -9.49 12.32
CA LEU A 203 28.48 -9.77 11.04
C LEU A 203 28.62 -11.26 10.68
N PRO A 204 27.63 -11.87 10.00
CA PRO A 204 26.35 -11.27 9.62
C PRO A 204 25.42 -11.07 10.82
N LEU A 205 24.54 -10.06 10.73
CA LEU A 205 23.47 -9.85 11.71
C LEU A 205 22.56 -11.09 11.78
N GLN A 206 21.90 -11.30 12.93
CA GLN A 206 20.97 -12.41 13.09
C GLN A 206 19.77 -12.26 12.14
N ARG A 207 19.73 -13.12 11.12
CA ARG A 207 18.65 -13.19 10.14
C ARG A 207 17.43 -13.97 10.65
N ASN A 208 16.29 -13.62 10.11
CA ASN A 208 15.03 -14.34 10.31
C ASN A 208 14.95 -15.57 9.39
N ARG A 209 13.80 -16.24 9.37
CA ARG A 209 13.51 -17.34 8.42
C ARG A 209 12.44 -16.92 7.42
N PRO A 210 12.59 -17.25 6.13
CA PRO A 210 11.53 -17.04 5.14
C PRO A 210 10.23 -17.75 5.56
N GLY A 211 9.09 -17.15 5.21
CA GLY A 211 7.77 -17.78 5.42
C GLY A 211 7.34 -17.96 6.89
N ARG A 212 8.10 -17.46 7.87
CA ARG A 212 7.67 -17.49 9.27
C ARG A 212 6.39 -16.65 9.45
N THR A 213 5.53 -17.07 10.36
CA THR A 213 4.44 -16.20 10.82
C THR A 213 5.04 -15.03 11.60
N ILE A 214 4.69 -13.81 11.21
CA ILE A 214 5.11 -12.60 11.90
C ILE A 214 4.26 -12.48 13.17
N PRO A 215 4.87 -12.48 14.36
CA PRO A 215 4.13 -12.40 15.60
C PRO A 215 3.46 -11.03 15.74
N ILE A 216 2.31 -11.00 16.41
CA ILE A 216 1.53 -9.77 16.66
C ILE A 216 2.29 -8.69 17.46
N THR A 217 3.40 -9.08 18.09
CA THR A 217 4.26 -8.21 18.90
C THR A 217 5.39 -7.56 18.11
N GLU A 218 5.64 -7.97 16.86
CA GLU A 218 6.75 -7.41 16.05
C GLU A 218 6.41 -5.99 15.59
N ARG A 219 5.27 -5.77 14.93
CA ARG A 219 4.69 -4.45 14.61
C ARG A 219 5.62 -3.47 13.85
N THR A 220 6.65 -3.96 13.18
CA THR A 220 7.68 -3.13 12.51
C THR A 220 7.66 -3.26 10.99
N GLN A 221 7.21 -4.41 10.47
CA GLN A 221 7.18 -4.69 9.04
C GLN A 221 5.98 -4.03 8.35
N SER A 222 6.01 -3.97 7.02
CA SER A 222 4.89 -3.53 6.19
C SER A 222 4.34 -4.69 5.38
N ILE A 223 3.05 -4.62 5.06
CA ILE A 223 2.40 -5.60 4.20
C ILE A 223 1.46 -4.94 3.19
N ASP A 224 1.41 -5.50 1.99
CA ASP A 224 0.49 -5.06 0.94
C ASP A 224 -0.41 -6.24 0.55
N GLY A 225 -1.72 -6.03 0.63
CA GLY A 225 -2.74 -6.90 0.06
C GLY A 225 -3.16 -6.39 -1.31
N TRP A 226 -3.73 -7.27 -2.12
CA TRP A 226 -4.35 -6.92 -3.39
C TRP A 226 -5.85 -7.14 -3.32
N ASP A 227 -6.65 -6.15 -3.77
CA ASP A 227 -8.11 -6.34 -3.87
C ASP A 227 -8.42 -7.56 -4.76
N PRO A 228 -9.13 -8.58 -4.25
CA PRO A 228 -9.45 -9.78 -5.03
C PRO A 228 -10.34 -9.50 -6.25
N ASN A 229 -10.99 -8.34 -6.32
CA ASN A 229 -11.82 -7.89 -7.43
C ASN A 229 -11.20 -6.67 -8.13
N LEU A 230 -9.87 -6.56 -8.13
CA LEU A 230 -9.17 -5.56 -8.93
C LEU A 230 -9.56 -5.68 -10.40
N VAL A 231 -9.78 -4.53 -11.04
CA VAL A 231 -10.26 -4.40 -12.41
C VAL A 231 -9.41 -3.38 -13.15
N ASN A 232 -9.35 -3.50 -14.48
CA ASN A 232 -8.52 -2.62 -15.29
C ASN A 232 -9.10 -1.19 -15.34
N PRO A 233 -8.26 -0.16 -15.13
CA PRO A 233 -8.66 1.21 -15.32
C PRO A 233 -8.87 1.50 -16.79
N TYR A 234 -9.78 2.42 -17.06
CA TYR A 234 -10.07 2.85 -18.42
C TYR A 234 -10.26 4.36 -18.50
N ILE A 235 -9.97 4.87 -19.69
CA ILE A 235 -10.11 6.27 -20.06
C ILE A 235 -11.21 6.35 -21.12
N GLN A 236 -12.18 7.23 -20.87
CA GLN A 236 -13.17 7.62 -21.85
C GLN A 236 -12.72 8.93 -22.46
N SER A 237 -12.51 8.94 -23.77
CA SER A 237 -12.13 10.14 -24.53
C SER A 237 -13.27 10.53 -25.44
N PHE A 238 -13.62 11.81 -25.46
CA PHE A 238 -14.61 12.34 -26.39
C PHE A 238 -14.16 13.67 -26.97
N ASN A 239 -14.48 13.87 -28.24
CA ASN A 239 -14.14 15.09 -28.95
C ASN A 239 -15.29 15.51 -29.87
N LEU A 240 -15.37 16.82 -30.10
CA LEU A 240 -16.26 17.43 -31.07
C LEU A 240 -15.52 18.57 -31.73
N SER A 241 -15.53 18.61 -33.06
CA SER A 241 -14.97 19.71 -33.84
C SER A 241 -15.92 20.18 -34.92
N LEU A 242 -15.89 21.48 -35.15
CA LEU A 242 -16.59 22.16 -36.23
C LEU A 242 -15.54 22.93 -37.03
N THR A 243 -15.36 22.55 -38.29
CA THR A 243 -14.52 23.28 -39.24
C THR A 243 -15.43 23.96 -40.27
N ARG A 244 -15.27 25.26 -40.50
CA ARG A 244 -16.00 26.01 -41.51
C ARG A 244 -15.09 26.91 -42.34
N THR A 245 -15.16 26.78 -43.65
CA THR A 245 -14.57 27.72 -44.60
C THR A 245 -15.49 28.94 -44.74
N LEU A 246 -15.03 30.11 -44.31
CA LEU A 246 -15.80 31.37 -44.35
C LEU A 246 -15.61 32.10 -45.69
N ARG A 247 -14.36 32.13 -46.18
CA ARG A 247 -13.95 32.67 -47.49
C ARG A 247 -12.91 31.75 -48.11
N GLN A 248 -12.54 31.95 -49.38
CA GLN A 248 -11.56 31.11 -50.09
C GLN A 248 -10.20 31.02 -49.36
N ASN A 249 -9.89 31.96 -48.47
CA ASN A 249 -8.64 32.07 -47.72
C ASN A 249 -8.81 32.11 -46.19
N ILE A 250 -10.02 31.85 -45.65
CA ILE A 250 -10.28 31.89 -44.21
C ILE A 250 -11.09 30.67 -43.78
N ALA A 251 -10.56 29.92 -42.81
CA ALA A 251 -11.26 28.84 -42.13
C ALA A 251 -11.34 29.12 -40.62
N LEU A 252 -12.48 28.79 -40.03
CA LEU A 252 -12.71 28.75 -38.59
C LEU A 252 -12.74 27.30 -38.14
N ASP A 253 -12.00 26.96 -37.09
CA ASP A 253 -11.98 25.63 -36.50
C ASP A 253 -12.21 25.75 -34.99
N LEU A 254 -13.29 25.14 -34.52
CA LEU A 254 -13.64 25.08 -33.11
C LEU A 254 -13.56 23.63 -32.66
N ARG A 255 -12.88 23.38 -31.53
CA ARG A 255 -12.71 22.04 -30.97
C ARG A 255 -13.03 22.03 -29.49
N TYR A 256 -13.65 20.93 -29.07
CA TYR A 256 -13.82 20.55 -27.69
C TYR A 256 -13.30 19.13 -27.50
N VAL A 257 -12.54 18.92 -26.43
CA VAL A 257 -11.98 17.62 -26.04
C VAL A 257 -12.22 17.42 -24.56
N GLY A 258 -12.70 16.23 -24.19
CA GLY A 258 -12.88 15.81 -22.81
C GLY A 258 -12.34 14.42 -22.58
N THR A 259 -11.81 14.19 -21.38
CA THR A 259 -11.31 12.89 -20.93
C THR A 259 -11.80 12.60 -19.51
N LYS A 260 -12.12 11.34 -19.24
CA LYS A 260 -12.51 10.85 -17.91
C LYS A 260 -11.84 9.52 -17.62
N GLY A 261 -11.05 9.46 -16.55
CA GLY A 261 -10.54 8.21 -15.98
C GLY A 261 -11.56 7.55 -15.06
N THR A 262 -11.65 6.23 -15.04
CA THR A 262 -12.54 5.47 -14.15
C THR A 262 -11.85 4.18 -13.70
N LYS A 263 -12.16 3.73 -12.47
CA LYS A 263 -11.48 2.60 -11.81
C LYS A 263 -9.96 2.76 -11.73
N LEU A 264 -9.50 4.01 -11.59
CA LEU A 264 -8.08 4.30 -11.47
C LEU A 264 -7.50 3.55 -10.28
N TYR A 265 -6.35 2.94 -10.52
CA TYR A 265 -5.57 2.28 -9.50
C TYR A 265 -5.29 3.23 -8.33
N GLY A 266 -5.53 2.73 -7.12
CA GLY A 266 -5.21 3.40 -5.87
C GLY A 266 -4.72 2.39 -4.85
N SER A 267 -4.34 2.90 -3.69
CA SER A 267 -3.96 2.12 -2.53
C SER A 267 -4.63 2.72 -1.31
N VAL A 268 -5.14 1.88 -0.41
CA VAL A 268 -5.81 2.31 0.81
C VAL A 268 -5.01 1.84 2.02
N PRO A 269 -4.49 2.75 2.86
CA PRO A 269 -3.79 2.37 4.08
C PRO A 269 -4.80 1.84 5.11
N ILE A 270 -4.94 0.52 5.19
CA ILE A 270 -5.90 -0.10 6.11
C ILE A 270 -5.41 -0.13 7.56
N ASN A 271 -4.11 0.12 7.80
CA ASN A 271 -3.54 0.31 9.15
C ASN A 271 -3.52 1.78 9.60
N GLN A 272 -4.42 2.61 9.08
CA GLN A 272 -4.54 3.97 9.59
C GLN A 272 -4.94 3.96 11.08
N SER A 273 -4.16 4.67 11.90
CA SER A 273 -4.41 4.80 13.34
C SER A 273 -5.83 5.30 13.64
N ASN A 274 -6.63 4.43 14.24
CA ASN A 274 -7.91 4.75 14.83
C ASN A 274 -7.69 5.43 16.19
N TYR A 275 -7.94 6.72 16.26
CA TYR A 275 -8.12 7.45 17.51
C TYR A 275 -9.50 8.09 17.61
N LEU A 276 -10.28 8.07 16.52
CA LEU A 276 -11.54 8.81 16.39
C LEU A 276 -12.72 8.08 17.06
N THR A 277 -12.73 6.75 17.03
CA THR A 277 -13.91 5.95 17.42
C THR A 277 -13.70 5.10 18.67
N ASN A 278 -12.50 5.11 19.25
CA ASN A 278 -12.11 4.28 20.38
C ASN A 278 -11.93 5.06 21.71
N GLY A 279 -12.41 6.31 21.76
CA GLY A 279 -12.27 7.20 22.93
C GLY A 279 -10.88 7.85 23.09
N LEU A 280 -9.91 7.49 22.25
CA LEU A 280 -8.55 8.04 22.34
C LEU A 280 -8.52 9.53 21.99
N LEU A 281 -9.34 10.00 21.03
CA LEU A 281 -9.46 11.42 20.69
C LEU A 281 -9.86 12.26 21.90
N GLU A 282 -10.88 11.83 22.63
CA GLU A 282 -11.35 12.52 23.84
C GLU A 282 -10.25 12.53 24.91
N ALA A 283 -9.63 11.38 25.17
CA ALA A 283 -8.53 11.27 26.12
C ALA A 283 -7.33 12.17 25.77
N LEU A 284 -6.99 12.25 24.49
CA LEU A 284 -5.93 13.11 23.98
C LEU A 284 -6.28 14.60 24.10
N ASN A 285 -7.53 14.98 23.81
CA ASN A 285 -8.00 16.35 23.99
C ASN A 285 -7.96 16.78 25.46
N ILE A 286 -8.46 15.95 26.38
CA ILE A 286 -8.37 16.20 27.83
C ILE A 286 -6.91 16.35 28.25
N THR A 287 -6.05 15.43 27.82
CA THR A 287 -4.62 15.43 28.14
C THR A 287 -3.92 16.67 27.60
N ARG A 288 -4.25 17.11 26.37
CA ARG A 288 -3.71 18.33 25.76
C ARG A 288 -4.13 19.59 26.51
N ALA A 289 -5.37 19.64 27.00
CA ALA A 289 -5.90 20.75 27.80
C ALA A 289 -5.32 20.82 29.23
N GLY A 290 -4.44 19.88 29.60
CA GLY A 290 -3.85 19.80 30.93
C GLY A 290 -4.63 18.96 31.92
N GLY A 291 -5.78 18.40 31.52
CA GLY A 291 -6.58 17.49 32.33
C GLY A 291 -6.05 16.06 32.33
N ASP A 292 -6.79 15.19 33.03
CA ASP A 292 -6.43 13.79 33.24
C ASP A 292 -7.50 12.86 32.67
N ALA A 293 -7.10 12.01 31.73
CA ALA A 293 -8.01 11.12 31.02
C ALA A 293 -7.97 9.69 31.60
N PRO A 294 -9.12 9.12 32.01
CA PRO A 294 -9.18 7.77 32.58
C PRO A 294 -8.61 6.67 31.67
N LEU A 295 -8.66 6.86 30.35
CA LEU A 295 -8.08 5.93 29.38
C LEU A 295 -6.58 5.73 29.61
N PHE A 296 -5.85 6.81 29.91
CA PHE A 296 -4.41 6.73 30.19
C PHE A 296 -4.12 6.18 31.58
N ASP A 297 -5.07 6.24 32.52
CA ASP A 297 -4.96 5.53 33.80
C ASP A 297 -4.86 4.03 33.63
N GLN A 298 -5.65 3.47 32.69
CA GLN A 298 -5.61 2.05 32.38
C GLN A 298 -4.35 1.68 31.60
N LEU A 299 -4.07 2.42 30.53
CA LEU A 299 -3.00 2.11 29.57
C LEU A 299 -1.60 2.17 30.20
N LEU A 300 -1.38 3.11 31.12
CA LEU A 300 -0.06 3.40 31.71
C LEU A 300 0.08 2.95 33.17
N ARG A 301 -0.86 2.13 33.66
CA ARG A 301 -0.88 1.62 35.03
C ARG A 301 0.42 0.90 35.38
N GLY A 302 1.08 1.34 36.45
CA GLY A 302 2.28 0.70 37.00
C GLY A 302 3.58 0.92 36.22
N LEU A 303 3.56 1.74 35.15
CA LEU A 303 4.73 1.95 34.30
C LEU A 303 5.56 3.15 34.73
N VAL A 304 6.83 3.20 34.35
CA VAL A 304 7.68 4.40 34.42
C VAL A 304 7.95 4.85 32.99
N ILE A 305 7.46 6.02 32.60
CA ILE A 305 7.59 6.52 31.21
C ILE A 305 8.71 7.54 31.07
N ASN A 306 9.06 8.22 32.17
CA ASN A 306 10.09 9.25 32.20
C ASN A 306 11.20 8.83 33.16
N THR A 307 12.44 8.87 32.71
CA THR A 307 13.62 8.52 33.52
C THR A 307 13.70 9.41 34.77
N GLY A 308 13.91 8.79 35.93
CA GLY A 308 14.02 9.50 37.21
C GLY A 308 12.68 9.89 37.86
N GLN A 309 11.55 9.45 37.30
CA GLN A 309 10.23 9.63 37.91
C GLN A 309 9.72 8.34 38.55
N ALA A 310 8.91 8.48 39.60
CA ALA A 310 8.17 7.37 40.18
C ALA A 310 7.21 6.75 39.15
N PRO A 311 6.78 5.48 39.34
CA PRO A 311 5.77 4.87 38.49
C PRO A 311 4.53 5.76 38.37
N VAL A 312 3.97 5.82 37.18
CA VAL A 312 2.87 6.69 36.82
C VAL A 312 1.65 6.38 37.71
N GLY A 313 1.14 7.41 38.39
CA GLY A 313 0.12 7.31 39.44
C GLY A 313 0.68 7.24 40.87
N SER A 314 1.99 7.37 41.06
CA SER A 314 2.66 7.54 42.35
C SER A 314 3.23 8.95 42.48
N GLY A 315 3.15 9.56 43.67
CA GLY A 315 3.73 10.89 43.93
C GLY A 315 2.97 12.08 43.31
N GLY A 316 1.67 11.93 43.02
CA GLY A 316 0.80 13.03 42.56
C GLY A 316 0.87 13.36 41.06
N VAL A 317 1.74 12.69 40.29
CA VAL A 317 1.78 12.82 38.83
C VAL A 317 0.75 11.88 38.20
N THR A 318 -0.24 12.46 37.54
CA THR A 318 -1.26 11.74 36.79
C THR A 318 -0.70 11.12 35.50
N ARG A 319 -1.41 10.15 34.91
CA ARG A 319 -0.89 9.44 33.73
C ARG A 319 -0.88 10.30 32.47
N SER A 320 -1.87 11.18 32.35
CA SER A 320 -1.88 12.25 31.36
C SER A 320 -0.73 13.25 31.56
N ALA A 321 -0.40 13.62 32.81
CA ALA A 321 0.74 14.49 33.08
C ALA A 321 2.07 13.83 32.69
N ALA A 322 2.25 12.53 32.94
CA ALA A 322 3.44 11.80 32.53
C ALA A 322 3.63 11.80 31.01
N LEU A 323 2.55 11.64 30.23
CA LEU A 323 2.60 11.76 28.77
C LEU A 323 3.00 13.18 28.32
N ARG A 324 2.47 14.22 28.97
CA ARG A 324 2.86 15.61 28.68
C ARG A 324 4.33 15.91 29.00
N GLN A 325 4.96 15.12 29.87
CA GLN A 325 6.37 15.28 30.23
C GLN A 325 7.30 14.39 29.41
N SER A 326 6.77 13.37 28.74
CA SER A 326 7.55 12.42 27.95
C SER A 326 8.12 13.02 26.67
N ASN A 327 9.41 12.78 26.43
CA ASN A 327 10.07 13.21 25.19
C ASN A 327 9.43 12.60 23.93
N THR A 328 8.83 11.42 24.03
CA THR A 328 8.14 10.75 22.92
C THR A 328 6.79 11.40 22.59
N PHE A 329 6.03 11.82 23.61
CA PHE A 329 4.63 12.22 23.44
C PHE A 329 4.38 13.73 23.53
N ARG A 330 5.16 14.47 24.32
CA ARG A 330 4.94 15.89 24.64
C ARG A 330 4.69 16.76 23.41
N GLY A 331 5.60 16.72 22.43
CA GLY A 331 5.51 17.55 21.23
C GLY A 331 4.28 17.25 20.39
N ASN A 332 3.98 15.96 20.21
CA ASN A 332 2.82 15.52 19.43
C ASN A 332 1.50 15.88 20.12
N ILE A 333 1.41 15.73 21.45
CA ILE A 333 0.22 16.14 22.22
C ILE A 333 0.03 17.66 22.13
N ALA A 334 1.09 18.45 22.37
CA ALA A 334 1.02 19.91 22.36
C ALA A 334 0.59 20.47 20.98
N ASN A 335 1.06 19.85 19.91
CA ASN A 335 0.74 20.24 18.53
C ASN A 335 -0.59 19.65 18.02
N GLY A 336 -1.21 18.70 18.73
CA GLY A 336 -2.42 18.02 18.26
C GLY A 336 -2.17 16.94 17.21
N ASN A 337 -0.95 16.43 17.10
CA ASN A 337 -0.61 15.34 16.20
C ASN A 337 -1.00 13.99 16.83
N TYR A 338 -2.31 13.74 16.90
CA TYR A 338 -2.88 12.56 17.55
C TYR A 338 -2.56 11.27 16.82
N THR A 339 -2.42 11.31 15.49
CA THR A 339 -1.95 10.17 14.70
C THR A 339 -0.57 9.70 15.15
N ALA A 340 0.38 10.62 15.38
CA ALA A 340 1.70 10.25 15.86
C ALA A 340 1.67 9.67 17.29
N VAL A 341 0.85 10.24 18.18
CA VAL A 341 0.67 9.68 19.53
C VAL A 341 0.11 8.26 19.47
N ALA A 342 -0.96 8.05 18.69
CA ALA A 342 -1.58 6.75 18.52
C ALA A 342 -0.60 5.70 17.98
N ASN A 343 0.17 6.04 16.94
CA ASN A 343 1.23 5.17 16.41
C ASN A 343 2.28 4.83 17.46
N SER A 344 2.75 5.81 18.25
CA SER A 344 3.74 5.57 19.32
C SER A 344 3.18 4.69 20.44
N LEU A 345 1.90 4.81 20.79
CA LEU A 345 1.25 3.92 21.76
C LEU A 345 1.15 2.49 21.19
N ASN A 346 0.77 2.35 19.92
CA ASN A 346 0.59 1.09 19.23
C ASN A 346 1.90 0.30 19.09
N ALA A 347 3.00 0.98 18.78
CA ALA A 347 4.32 0.37 18.56
C ALA A 347 5.19 0.30 19.83
N SER A 348 4.71 0.79 20.97
CA SER A 348 5.52 0.89 22.19
C SER A 348 6.01 -0.46 22.69
N THR A 349 7.32 -0.54 22.97
CA THR A 349 8.02 -1.68 23.57
C THR A 349 8.31 -1.49 25.06
N LEU A 350 7.74 -0.45 25.69
CA LEU A 350 7.98 -0.12 27.11
C LEU A 350 7.61 -1.24 28.08
N VAL A 351 6.73 -2.16 27.67
CA VAL A 351 6.31 -3.31 28.47
C VAL A 351 6.91 -4.58 27.87
N ASN A 352 7.82 -5.21 28.62
CA ASN A 352 8.48 -6.47 28.28
C ASN A 352 9.27 -6.46 26.95
N GLY A 353 9.59 -5.29 26.38
CA GLY A 353 10.34 -5.17 25.13
C GLY A 353 9.55 -5.54 23.87
N LEU A 354 8.25 -5.79 23.98
CA LEU A 354 7.40 -6.28 22.90
C LEU A 354 6.45 -5.19 22.40
N GLY A 355 6.29 -5.06 21.08
CA GLY A 355 5.36 -4.10 20.46
C GLY A 355 3.92 -4.31 20.91
N GLY A 356 3.15 -3.22 20.98
CA GLY A 356 1.79 -3.24 21.54
C GLY A 356 1.76 -3.43 23.06
N GLY A 357 2.90 -3.34 23.75
CA GLY A 357 2.99 -3.62 25.18
C GLY A 357 2.08 -2.73 26.03
N LEU A 358 1.92 -1.47 25.67
CA LEU A 358 1.02 -0.54 26.33
C LEU A 358 -0.47 -0.90 26.13
N ILE A 359 -0.85 -1.35 24.94
CA ILE A 359 -2.22 -1.77 24.62
C ILE A 359 -2.62 -2.95 25.50
N ARG A 360 -1.74 -3.96 25.58
CA ARG A 360 -1.91 -5.14 26.45
C ARG A 360 -1.94 -4.77 27.93
N ASN A 361 -1.07 -3.87 28.39
CA ASN A 361 -1.05 -3.42 29.78
C ASN A 361 -2.37 -2.75 30.21
N GLY A 362 -3.00 -2.02 29.27
CA GLY A 362 -4.31 -1.42 29.47
C GLY A 362 -5.48 -2.41 29.43
N GLY A 363 -5.28 -3.66 28.99
CA GLY A 363 -6.34 -4.62 28.77
C GLY A 363 -7.20 -4.34 27.53
N PHE A 364 -6.69 -3.52 26.60
CA PHE A 364 -7.35 -3.23 25.34
C PHE A 364 -7.06 -4.33 24.30
N PRO A 365 -7.95 -4.55 23.33
CA PRO A 365 -7.69 -5.51 22.25
C PRO A 365 -6.49 -5.09 21.40
N GLU A 366 -5.78 -6.06 20.81
CA GLU A 366 -4.56 -5.79 20.03
C GLU A 366 -4.77 -4.79 18.88
N ASN A 367 -5.97 -4.79 18.30
CA ASN A 367 -6.41 -3.91 17.22
C ASN A 367 -7.05 -2.60 17.70
N PHE A 368 -6.84 -2.20 18.96
CA PHE A 368 -7.41 -0.97 19.52
C PHE A 368 -7.07 0.29 18.71
N ILE A 369 -5.87 0.35 18.15
CA ILE A 369 -5.39 1.51 17.36
C ILE A 369 -5.32 1.19 15.86
N VAL A 370 -4.86 0.00 15.46
CA VAL A 370 -4.71 -0.35 14.04
C VAL A 370 -5.42 -1.66 13.72
N ASN A 371 -5.86 -1.83 12.48
CA ASN A 371 -6.56 -3.03 12.04
C ASN A 371 -5.72 -4.30 12.15
N ASN A 372 -4.51 -4.26 11.59
CA ASN A 372 -3.58 -5.37 11.60
C ASN A 372 -2.36 -5.06 12.47
N PRO A 373 -2.43 -5.38 13.77
CA PRO A 373 -1.35 -5.09 14.72
C PRO A 373 -0.04 -5.82 14.44
N GLN A 374 0.01 -6.87 13.59
CA GLN A 374 1.28 -7.54 13.25
C GLN A 374 2.27 -6.61 12.54
N PHE A 375 1.77 -5.58 11.85
CA PHE A 375 2.54 -4.73 10.97
C PHE A 375 2.47 -3.26 11.39
N ASN A 376 3.54 -2.52 11.10
CA ASN A 376 3.55 -1.07 11.25
C ASN A 376 2.64 -0.42 10.20
N ASN A 377 2.66 -0.94 8.97
CA ASN A 377 1.79 -0.51 7.89
C ASN A 377 1.15 -1.72 7.18
N ALA A 378 -0.09 -1.56 6.77
CA ALA A 378 -0.83 -2.50 5.95
C ALA A 378 -1.62 -1.70 4.92
N THR A 379 -1.48 -2.06 3.65
CA THR A 379 -2.14 -1.41 2.52
C THR A 379 -2.96 -2.43 1.74
N LEU A 380 -4.07 -2.00 1.14
CA LEU A 380 -4.85 -2.78 0.17
C LEU A 380 -4.94 -2.06 -1.18
#